data_AF-A0A255DRM4-F1
#
_entry.id   AF-A0A255DRM4-F1
#
_cell.length_a   1.000
_cell.length_b   1.000
_cell.length_c   1.000
_cell.angle_alpha   90.00
_cell.angle_beta   90.00
_cell.angle_gamma   90.00
#
_symmetry.space_group_name_H-M   'P 1'
#
loop_
_entity.id
_entity.type
_entity.pdbx_description
1 polymer ?
#
loop_
_entity_poly.entity_id
_entity_poly.type
_entity_poly.pdbx_seq_one_letter_code
_entity_poly.pdbx_strand_id
1 'polypeptide(L)'
;MGETAETVDWTVMLTTNFPTIALIATLAFGVFMIVRFLAGTLESMGGVAGKLGTWLRSRRAINKAESDDMRKRISYLDGQVRALRYRDECYFAYMMTDADWHHDFELVARAKGWAPDIKQHISFLEFRDNWMRQRGLEKEFVLWT
;
A
#
# COMPACT_ATOMS: atom_id res chain seq x y z
N MET A 1 52.52 -43.79 -67.58
CA MET A 1 51.43 -43.69 -66.59
C MET A 1 52.00 -44.09 -65.25
N GLY A 2 51.96 -43.19 -64.28
CA GLY A 2 52.49 -43.40 -62.94
C GLY A 2 52.58 -42.07 -62.20
N GLU A 3 51.43 -41.46 -61.91
CA GLU A 3 51.33 -40.33 -60.97
C GLU A 3 51.75 -40.82 -59.59
N THR A 4 52.85 -40.29 -59.06
CA THR A 4 53.21 -40.48 -57.66
C THR A 4 52.44 -39.45 -56.86
N ALA A 5 51.48 -39.90 -56.06
CA ALA A 5 50.78 -39.05 -55.10
C ALA A 5 51.83 -38.51 -54.12
N GLU A 6 52.05 -37.20 -54.12
CA GLU A 6 52.80 -36.50 -53.07
C GLU A 6 52.07 -36.74 -51.74
N THR A 7 52.53 -37.74 -50.99
CA THR A 7 52.15 -37.91 -49.60
C THR A 7 52.80 -36.77 -48.83
N VAL A 8 52.02 -35.73 -48.53
CA VAL A 8 52.43 -34.65 -47.64
C VAL A 8 53.01 -35.27 -46.37
N ASP A 9 54.30 -35.06 -46.14
CA ASP A 9 54.96 -35.57 -44.94
C ASP A 9 54.54 -34.71 -43.75
N TRP A 10 53.41 -35.09 -43.16
CA TRP A 10 52.84 -34.47 -41.98
C TRP A 10 53.83 -34.39 -40.82
N THR A 11 54.79 -35.31 -40.73
CA THR A 11 55.78 -35.28 -39.66
C THR A 11 56.77 -34.13 -39.83
N VAL A 12 57.21 -33.85 -41.05
CA VAL A 12 58.06 -32.69 -41.36
C VAL A 12 57.30 -31.38 -41.24
N MET A 13 56.05 -31.34 -41.72
CA MET A 13 55.21 -30.13 -41.61
C MET A 13 54.90 -29.79 -40.15
N LEU A 14 54.57 -30.78 -39.32
CA LEU A 14 54.29 -30.60 -37.89
C LEU A 14 55.56 -30.23 -37.12
N THR A 15 56.71 -30.84 -37.38
CA THR A 15 57.96 -30.54 -36.66
C THR A 15 58.52 -29.17 -37.01
N THR A 16 58.38 -28.73 -38.27
CA THR A 16 58.85 -27.41 -38.73
C THR A 16 57.96 -26.27 -38.22
N ASN A 17 56.64 -26.49 -38.15
CA ASN A 17 55.67 -25.47 -37.76
C ASN A 17 55.10 -25.64 -36.34
N PHE A 18 55.64 -26.59 -35.56
CA PHE A 18 55.17 -26.92 -34.22
C PHE A 18 54.99 -25.69 -33.31
N PRO A 19 55.92 -24.72 -33.28
CA PRO A 19 55.78 -23.55 -32.42
C PRO A 19 54.56 -22.70 -32.78
N THR A 20 54.30 -22.50 -34.08
CA THR A 20 53.17 -21.72 -34.58
C THR A 20 51.84 -22.43 -34.30
N ILE A 21 51.80 -23.74 -34.52
CA ILE A 21 50.62 -24.57 -34.26
C ILE A 21 50.31 -24.59 -32.75
N ALA A 22 51.32 -24.76 -31.90
CA ALA A 22 51.18 -24.74 -30.45
C ALA A 22 50.69 -23.37 -29.93
N LEU A 23 51.20 -22.27 -30.52
CA LEU A 23 50.77 -20.92 -30.16
C LEU A 23 49.31 -20.67 -30.55
N ILE A 24 48.90 -21.08 -31.76
CA ILE A 24 47.51 -20.97 -32.21
C ILE A 24 46.58 -21.81 -31.32
N ALA A 25 46.97 -23.06 -31.00
CA ALA A 25 46.19 -23.93 -30.14
C ALA A 25 46.04 -23.37 -28.72
N THR A 26 47.11 -22.81 -28.17
CA THR A 26 47.11 -22.19 -26.83
C THR A 26 46.24 -20.94 -26.81
N LEU A 27 46.30 -20.11 -27.86
CA LEU A 27 45.47 -18.92 -27.98
C LEU A 27 43.99 -19.27 -28.13
N ALA A 28 43.67 -20.26 -28.97
CA ALA A 28 42.30 -20.76 -29.13
C ALA A 28 41.74 -21.34 -27.82
N PHE A 29 42.56 -22.10 -27.09
CA PHE A 29 42.19 -22.63 -25.77
C PHE A 29 41.99 -21.51 -24.73
N GLY A 30 42.86 -20.50 -24.73
CA GLY A 30 42.72 -19.33 -23.86
C GLY A 30 41.42 -18.57 -24.11
N VAL A 31 41.09 -18.29 -25.37
CA VAL A 31 39.81 -17.65 -25.75
C VAL A 31 38.63 -18.51 -25.30
N PHE A 32 38.67 -19.82 -25.53
CA PHE A 32 37.62 -20.74 -25.09
C PHE A 32 37.41 -20.69 -23.58
N MET A 33 38.49 -20.71 -22.78
CA MET A 33 38.41 -20.64 -21.33
C MET A 33 37.83 -19.32 -20.83
N ILE A 34 38.20 -18.19 -21.45
CA ILE A 34 37.65 -16.87 -21.11
C ILE A 34 36.15 -16.82 -21.39
N VAL A 35 35.71 -17.28 -22.57
CA VAL A 35 34.27 -17.32 -22.92
C VAL A 35 33.49 -18.23 -21.98
N ARG A 36 34.03 -19.42 -21.67
CA ARG A 36 33.41 -20.37 -20.73
C ARG A 36 33.27 -19.77 -19.33
N PHE A 37 34.30 -19.08 -18.84
CA PHE A 37 34.31 -18.43 -17.54
C PHE A 37 33.30 -17.29 -17.47
N LEU A 38 33.24 -16.44 -18.51
CA LEU A 38 32.26 -15.36 -18.59
C LEU A 38 30.83 -15.89 -18.66
N ALA A 39 30.57 -16.93 -19.46
CA ALA A 39 29.25 -17.55 -19.56
C ALA A 39 28.79 -18.11 -18.21
N GLY A 40 29.63 -18.87 -17.49
CA GLY A 40 29.27 -19.41 -16.18
C GLY A 40 29.08 -18.33 -15.10
N THR A 41 29.85 -17.26 -15.17
CA THR A 41 29.72 -16.11 -14.24
C THR A 41 28.40 -15.37 -14.50
N LEU A 42 28.05 -15.12 -15.76
CA LEU A 42 26.81 -14.45 -16.11
C LEU A 42 25.56 -15.29 -15.81
N GLU A 43 25.59 -16.60 -16.05
CA GLU A 43 24.49 -17.52 -15.70
C GLU A 43 24.25 -17.58 -14.19
N SER A 44 25.32 -17.67 -13.39
CA SER A 44 25.20 -17.71 -11.93
C SER A 44 24.71 -16.37 -11.36
N MET A 45 25.19 -15.24 -11.87
CA MET A 45 24.71 -13.92 -11.48
C MET A 45 23.24 -13.71 -11.87
N GLY A 46 22.81 -14.17 -13.05
CA GLY A 46 21.42 -14.10 -13.50
C GLY A 46 20.46 -14.87 -12.59
N GLY A 47 20.84 -16.09 -12.19
CA GLY A 47 20.06 -16.92 -11.28
C GLY A 47 19.91 -16.32 -9.87
N VAL A 48 20.97 -15.71 -9.34
CA VAL A 48 20.95 -15.07 -8.02
C VAL A 48 20.20 -13.73 -8.06
N ALA A 49 20.47 -12.88 -9.05
CA ALA A 49 19.80 -11.59 -9.21
C ALA A 49 18.29 -11.75 -9.45
N GLY A 50 17.86 -12.77 -10.21
CA GLY A 50 16.45 -13.08 -10.42
C GLY A 50 15.72 -13.45 -9.12
N LYS A 51 16.32 -14.30 -8.27
CA LYS A 51 15.76 -14.68 -6.96
C LYS A 51 15.68 -13.48 -6.01
N LEU A 52 16.74 -12.67 -5.94
CA LEU A 52 16.78 -11.49 -5.08
C LEU A 52 15.76 -10.42 -5.52
N GLY A 53 15.63 -10.19 -6.83
CA GLY A 53 14.63 -9.28 -7.38
C GLY A 53 13.19 -9.74 -7.15
N THR A 54 12.95 -11.05 -7.12
CA THR A 54 11.64 -11.62 -6.79
C THR A 54 11.33 -11.47 -5.31
N TRP A 55 12.31 -11.70 -4.43
CA TRP A 55 12.17 -11.50 -2.98
C TRP A 55 11.92 -10.03 -2.61
N LEU A 56 12.63 -9.08 -3.22
CA LEU A 56 12.39 -7.65 -3.00
C LEU A 56 11.00 -7.22 -3.47
N ARG A 57 10.54 -7.75 -4.61
CA ARG A 57 9.19 -7.47 -5.13
C ARG A 57 8.10 -8.02 -4.21
N SER A 58 8.25 -9.26 -3.72
CA SER A 58 7.27 -9.84 -2.80
C SER A 58 7.21 -9.07 -1.47
N ARG A 59 8.36 -8.67 -0.91
CA ARG A 59 8.42 -7.82 0.28
C ARG A 59 7.73 -6.47 0.06
N ARG A 60 7.98 -5.80 -1.06
CA ARG A 60 7.31 -4.53 -1.40
C ARG A 60 5.80 -4.71 -1.57
N ALA A 61 5.36 -5.81 -2.19
CA ALA A 61 3.95 -6.12 -2.36
C ALA A 61 3.23 -6.35 -1.02
N ILE A 62 3.85 -7.10 -0.11
CA ILE A 62 3.34 -7.32 1.26
C ILE A 62 3.23 -6.00 2.00
N ASN A 63 4.30 -5.20 2.03
CA ASN A 63 4.29 -3.90 2.71
C ASN A 63 3.22 -2.95 2.13
N LYS A 64 3.00 -2.98 0.81
CA LYS A 64 1.95 -2.18 0.17
C LYS A 64 0.57 -2.65 0.59
N ALA A 65 0.31 -3.96 0.56
CA ALA A 65 -0.98 -4.52 0.98
C ALA A 65 -1.30 -4.21 2.45
N GLU A 66 -0.32 -4.32 3.34
CA GLU A 66 -0.46 -3.94 4.75
C GLU A 66 -0.72 -2.44 4.91
N SER A 67 0.03 -1.58 4.22
CA SER A 67 -0.21 -0.13 4.22
C SER A 67 -1.61 0.21 3.73
N ASP A 68 -2.09 -0.44 2.67
CA ASP A 68 -3.43 -0.20 2.12
C ASP A 68 -4.51 -0.67 3.09
N ASP A 69 -4.33 -1.80 3.78
CA ASP A 69 -5.24 -2.26 4.84
C ASP A 69 -5.26 -1.28 6.03
N MET A 70 -4.09 -0.84 6.50
CA MET A 70 -3.99 0.16 7.57
C MET A 70 -4.70 1.46 7.19
N ARG A 71 -4.54 1.94 5.95
CA ARG A 71 -5.25 3.14 5.46
C ARG A 71 -6.77 2.96 5.48
N LYS A 72 -7.27 1.78 5.07
CA LYS A 72 -8.71 1.48 5.15
C LYS A 72 -9.21 1.49 6.59
N ARG A 73 -8.47 0.88 7.51
CA ARG A 73 -8.82 0.87 8.94
C ARG A 73 -8.81 2.26 9.54
N ILE A 74 -7.79 3.08 9.22
CA ILE A 74 -7.72 4.48 9.67
C ILE A 74 -8.92 5.26 9.15
N SER A 75 -9.25 5.14 7.86
CA SER A 75 -10.41 5.82 7.28
C SER A 75 -11.72 5.40 7.93
N TYR A 76 -11.88 4.11 8.24
CA TYR A 76 -13.05 3.59 8.95
C TYR A 76 -13.14 4.17 10.37
N LEU A 77 -12.04 4.14 11.12
CA LEU A 77 -11.99 4.66 12.49
C LEU A 77 -12.20 6.18 12.52
N ASP A 78 -11.64 6.94 11.57
CA ASP A 78 -11.88 8.38 11.44
C ASP A 78 -13.37 8.69 11.25
N GLY A 79 -14.06 7.91 10.40
CA GLY A 79 -15.51 8.02 10.23
C GLY A 79 -16.27 7.79 11.54
N GLN A 80 -15.90 6.75 12.31
CA GLN A 80 -16.52 6.44 13.61
C GLN A 80 -16.28 7.55 14.65
N VAL A 81 -15.04 8.05 14.74
CA VAL A 81 -14.69 9.13 15.68
C VAL A 81 -15.43 10.41 15.34
N ARG A 82 -15.54 10.76 14.06
CA ARG A 82 -16.34 11.93 13.63
C ARG A 82 -17.80 11.76 14.00
N ALA A 83 -18.40 10.60 13.75
CA ALA A 83 -19.77 10.32 14.15
C ALA A 83 -19.95 10.53 15.66
N LEU A 84 -19.07 9.93 16.48
CA LEU A 84 -19.16 10.04 17.95
C LEU A 84 -19.08 11.48 18.42
N ARG A 85 -18.17 12.27 17.85
CA ARG A 85 -18.06 13.71 18.14
C ARG A 85 -19.35 14.45 17.84
N TYR A 86 -19.96 14.22 16.68
CA TYR A 86 -21.22 14.89 16.34
C TYR A 86 -22.37 14.48 17.25
N ARG A 87 -22.42 13.22 17.69
CA ARG A 87 -23.41 12.79 18.69
C ARG A 87 -23.22 13.53 20.00
N ASP A 88 -21.98 13.59 20.47
CA ASP A 88 -21.68 14.23 21.75
C ASP A 88 -21.98 15.73 21.65
N GLU A 89 -21.63 16.40 20.55
CA GLU A 89 -21.98 17.79 20.27
C GLU A 89 -23.51 18.02 20.28
N CYS A 90 -24.27 17.14 19.61
CA CYS A 90 -25.73 17.21 19.61
C CYS A 90 -26.30 17.03 21.03
N TYR A 91 -25.75 16.09 21.79
CA TYR A 91 -26.19 15.82 23.16
C TYR A 91 -25.89 17.01 24.08
N PHE A 92 -24.69 17.59 24.01
CA PHE A 92 -24.35 18.79 24.78
C PHE A 92 -25.24 19.98 24.40
N ALA A 93 -25.48 20.21 23.11
CA ALA A 93 -26.36 21.29 22.66
C ALA A 93 -27.80 21.11 23.18
N TYR A 94 -28.29 19.86 23.21
CA TYR A 94 -29.58 19.55 23.81
C TYR A 94 -29.58 19.82 25.30
N MET A 95 -28.59 19.33 26.05
CA MET A 95 -28.51 19.52 27.50
C MET A 95 -28.51 21.01 27.90
N MET A 96 -27.82 21.86 27.13
CA MET A 96 -27.84 23.31 27.35
C MET A 96 -29.23 23.90 27.07
N THR A 97 -29.87 23.48 25.97
CA THR A 97 -31.22 23.93 25.60
C THR A 97 -32.27 23.50 26.64
N ASP A 98 -32.13 22.28 27.17
CA ASP A 98 -32.98 21.69 28.19
C ASP A 98 -32.83 22.41 29.54
N ALA A 99 -31.59 22.71 29.93
CA ALA A 99 -31.29 23.49 31.13
C ALA A 99 -31.85 24.92 31.05
N ASP A 100 -31.67 25.59 29.91
CA ASP A 100 -32.23 26.93 29.67
C ASP A 100 -33.76 26.91 29.71
N TRP A 101 -34.38 25.89 29.11
CA TRP A 101 -35.83 25.71 29.17
C TRP A 101 -36.31 25.51 30.62
N HIS A 102 -35.64 24.67 31.41
CA HIS A 102 -35.98 24.46 32.82
C HIS A 102 -35.85 25.76 33.64
N HIS A 103 -34.79 26.53 33.39
CA HIS A 103 -34.60 27.83 34.02
C HIS A 103 -35.73 28.82 33.69
N ASP A 104 -36.02 28.99 32.40
CA ASP A 104 -37.12 29.85 31.92
C ASP A 104 -38.48 29.39 32.48
N PHE A 105 -38.72 28.07 32.49
CA PHE A 105 -39.94 27.45 33.02
C PHE A 105 -40.12 27.81 34.49
N GLU A 106 -39.09 27.65 35.31
CA GLU A 106 -39.14 28.00 36.73
C GLU A 106 -39.41 29.49 36.96
N LEU A 107 -38.78 30.38 36.19
CA LEU A 107 -38.98 31.82 36.31
C LEU A 107 -40.43 32.21 35.96
N VAL A 108 -40.96 31.69 34.86
CA VAL A 108 -42.34 31.97 34.44
C VAL A 108 -43.34 31.38 35.43
N ALA A 109 -43.12 30.15 35.88
CA ALA A 109 -43.99 29.49 36.85
C ALA A 109 -44.04 30.26 38.18
N ARG A 110 -42.91 30.82 38.63
CA ARG A 110 -42.87 31.69 39.83
C ARG A 110 -43.57 33.03 39.61
N ALA A 111 -43.41 33.63 38.42
CA ALA A 111 -43.95 34.96 38.13
C ALA A 111 -45.46 34.96 37.86
N LYS A 112 -45.98 33.95 37.17
CA LYS A 112 -47.37 33.89 36.68
C LYS A 112 -48.18 32.73 37.25
N GLY A 113 -47.57 31.87 38.07
CA GLY A 113 -48.18 30.59 38.48
C GLY A 113 -48.10 29.54 37.37
N TRP A 114 -48.86 28.45 37.51
CA TRP A 114 -48.99 27.40 36.49
C TRP A 114 -49.86 27.87 35.33
N ALA A 115 -49.35 28.82 34.56
CA ALA A 115 -50.05 29.43 33.44
C ALA A 115 -49.95 28.54 32.17
N PRO A 116 -50.97 28.56 31.29
CA PRO A 116 -50.98 27.77 30.06
C PRO A 116 -50.06 28.32 28.95
N ASP A 117 -49.46 29.51 29.14
CA ASP A 117 -48.57 30.16 28.16
C ASP A 117 -47.10 29.70 28.27
N ILE A 118 -46.80 28.69 29.08
CA ILE A 118 -45.43 28.19 29.25
C ILE A 118 -44.97 27.45 28.00
N LYS A 119 -43.74 27.74 27.53
CA LYS A 119 -43.13 27.08 26.36
C LYS A 119 -43.14 25.56 26.56
N GLN A 120 -43.58 24.82 25.55
CA GLN A 120 -43.53 23.37 25.56
C GLN A 120 -42.08 22.88 25.52
N HIS A 121 -41.79 21.85 26.32
CA HIS A 121 -40.50 21.14 26.29
C HIS A 121 -40.35 20.37 24.97
N ILE A 122 -39.14 20.37 24.41
CA ILE A 122 -38.81 19.64 23.17
C ILE A 122 -38.09 18.36 23.55
N SER A 123 -38.54 17.22 23.04
CA SER A 123 -37.85 15.95 23.28
C SER A 123 -36.48 15.90 22.61
N PHE A 124 -35.54 15.12 23.16
CA PHE A 124 -34.21 14.94 22.55
C PHE A 124 -34.27 14.49 21.09
N LEU A 125 -35.18 13.57 20.74
CA LEU A 125 -35.30 13.06 19.37
C LEU A 125 -35.73 14.17 18.40
N GLU A 126 -36.71 14.98 18.79
CA GLU A 126 -37.17 16.11 17.98
C GLU A 126 -36.07 17.18 17.84
N PHE A 127 -35.35 17.48 18.92
CA PHE A 127 -34.20 18.37 18.88
C PHE A 127 -33.13 17.85 17.93
N ARG A 128 -32.74 16.58 18.07
CA ARG A 128 -31.71 15.92 17.26
C ARG A 128 -32.06 15.98 15.77
N ASP A 129 -33.30 15.64 15.42
CA ASP A 129 -33.74 15.60 14.03
C ASP A 129 -33.69 17.00 13.40
N ASN A 130 -34.12 18.04 14.13
CA ASN A 130 -33.99 19.42 13.69
C ASN A 130 -32.51 19.86 13.62
N TRP A 131 -31.68 19.47 14.59
CA TRP A 131 -30.26 19.81 14.68
C TRP A 131 -29.45 19.24 13.51
N MET A 132 -29.75 18.00 13.10
CA MET A 132 -29.13 17.36 11.94
C MET A 132 -29.60 17.97 10.61
N ARG A 133 -30.91 18.27 10.49
CA ARG A 133 -31.47 18.93 9.30
C ARG A 133 -30.83 20.28 9.06
N GLN A 134 -30.70 21.10 10.10
CA GLN A 134 -30.09 22.43 10.03
C GLN A 134 -28.61 22.40 9.61
N ARG A 135 -27.90 21.30 9.91
CA ARG A 135 -26.48 21.13 9.57
C ARG A 135 -26.25 20.29 8.31
N GLY A 136 -27.30 19.81 7.65
CA GLY A 136 -27.19 18.96 6.46
C GLY A 136 -26.59 17.57 6.72
N LEU A 137 -26.59 17.11 7.98
CA LEU A 137 -25.92 15.88 8.40
C LEU A 137 -26.75 14.60 8.17
N GLU A 138 -27.98 14.74 7.69
CA GLU A 138 -28.93 13.63 7.46
C GLU A 138 -28.39 12.54 6.52
N LYS A 139 -27.46 12.90 5.63
CA LYS A 139 -26.85 11.99 4.65
C LYS A 139 -25.51 11.41 5.10
N GLU A 140 -24.87 12.02 6.10
CA GLU A 140 -23.51 11.68 6.52
C GLU A 140 -23.48 10.64 7.65
N PHE A 141 -24.51 10.61 8.48
CA PHE A 141 -24.57 9.72 9.64
C PHE A 141 -25.81 8.84 9.59
N VAL A 142 -25.60 7.52 9.76
CA VAL A 142 -26.72 6.62 10.07
C VAL A 142 -27.24 7.02 11.43
N LEU A 143 -28.53 7.38 11.48
CA LEU A 143 -29.25 7.67 12.71
C LEU A 143 -29.06 6.52 13.71
N TRP A 144 -28.37 6.82 14.80
CA TRP A 144 -28.32 6.01 16.01
C TRP A 144 -29.77 5.79 16.48
N THR A 145 -30.24 4.56 16.39
CA THR A 145 -31.51 4.10 16.95
C THR A 145 -31.31 3.61 18.37
#